data_AF-K9QPP1-F1
#
_entry.id   AF-K9QPP1-F1
#
_cell.length_a   1.000
_cell.length_b   1.000
_cell.length_c   1.000
_cell.angle_alpha   90.00
_cell.angle_beta   90.00
_cell.angle_gamma   90.00
#
_symmetry.space_group_name_H-M   'P 1'
#
loop_
_entity.id
_entity.type
_entity.pdbx_description
1 polymer ?
#
loop_
_entity_poly.entity_id
_entity_poly.type
_entity_poly.pdbx_seq_one_letter_code
_entity_poly.pdbx_strand_id
1 'polypeptide(L)'
;MYLLKIGQVKTIQDVAVVVGRARVTVQRWLKNYQESGIKGLLTTLKSPGRPAIISLQVREQLDKELQESEGFKSYEEIRTWLKAVEGIEASYKVVHDTVRYQMKAKLKVPRAVGIKYDSEAESEFKKNCHNT
;
A
#
# COMPACT_ATOMS: atom_id res chain seq x y z
N MET A 1 1.63 32.75 16.89
CA MET A 1 0.23 33.22 16.82
C MET A 1 -0.21 33.91 18.10
N TYR A 2 -0.06 33.27 19.27
CA TYR A 2 -0.39 33.89 20.56
C TYR A 2 0.37 35.22 20.81
N LEU A 3 1.68 35.25 20.57
CA LEU A 3 2.54 36.44 20.77
C LEU A 3 2.11 37.70 20.00
N LEU A 4 1.61 37.54 18.77
CA LEU A 4 1.05 38.65 17.97
C LEU A 4 -0.33 39.05 18.49
N LYS A 5 -1.15 38.07 18.90
CA LYS A 5 -2.50 38.31 19.44
C LYS A 5 -2.49 39.06 20.77
N ILE A 6 -1.51 38.79 21.63
CA ILE A 6 -1.31 39.49 22.90
C ILE A 6 -0.53 40.81 22.75
N GLY A 7 -0.13 41.18 21.53
CA GLY A 7 0.56 42.45 21.26
C GLY A 7 2.01 42.54 21.76
N GLN A 8 2.61 41.44 22.23
CA GLN A 8 3.99 41.43 22.74
C GLN A 8 5.03 41.69 21.65
N VAL A 9 4.69 41.44 20.39
CA VAL A 9 5.57 41.63 19.24
C VAL A 9 4.76 42.20 18.09
N LYS A 10 5.35 43.14 17.34
CA LYS A 10 4.69 43.86 16.26
C LYS A 10 4.99 43.26 14.89
N THR A 11 6.15 42.60 14.73
CA THR A 11 6.56 42.03 13.44
C THR A 11 6.85 40.54 13.52
N ILE A 12 6.78 39.87 12.35
CA ILE A 12 7.12 38.44 12.20
C ILE A 12 8.61 38.20 12.49
N GLN A 13 9.46 39.20 12.24
CA GLN A 13 10.89 39.13 12.53
C GLN A 13 11.14 38.99 14.03
N ASP A 14 10.45 39.78 14.85
CA ASP A 14 10.57 39.71 16.31
C ASP A 14 10.08 38.36 16.84
N VAL A 15 8.97 37.85 16.29
CA VAL A 15 8.45 36.51 16.61
C VAL A 15 9.50 35.45 16.28
N ALA A 16 10.19 35.56 15.15
CA ALA A 16 11.23 34.63 14.73
C ALA A 16 12.42 34.61 15.70
N VAL A 17 12.84 35.78 16.19
CA VAL A 17 13.90 35.92 17.20
C VAL A 17 13.47 35.29 18.52
N VAL A 18 12.27 35.61 19.03
CA VAL A 18 11.76 35.10 20.31
C VAL A 18 11.59 33.57 20.29
N VAL A 19 11.13 33.02 19.16
CA VAL A 19 10.90 31.57 19.00
C VAL A 19 12.18 30.81 18.60
N GLY A 20 13.25 31.52 18.22
CA GLY A 20 14.51 30.91 17.80
C GLY A 20 14.40 30.14 16.48
N ARG A 21 13.55 30.58 15.55
CA ARG A 21 13.34 29.94 14.24
C ARG A 21 13.51 30.95 13.12
N ALA A 22 13.87 30.50 11.93
CA ALA A 22 13.97 31.38 10.76
C ALA A 22 12.62 32.05 10.43
N ARG A 23 12.65 33.31 9.99
CA ARG A 23 11.48 34.11 9.60
C ARG A 23 10.56 33.36 8.64
N VAL A 24 11.14 32.70 7.62
CA VAL A 24 10.40 31.91 6.61
C VAL A 24 9.61 30.75 7.22
N THR A 25 10.13 30.11 8.27
CA THR A 25 9.42 29.02 8.97
C THR A 25 8.22 29.56 9.74
N VAL A 26 8.39 30.69 10.44
CA VAL A 26 7.30 31.36 11.16
C VAL A 26 6.21 31.82 10.19
N GLN A 27 6.60 32.39 9.05
CA GLN A 27 5.67 32.79 8.00
C GLN A 27 4.89 31.59 7.44
N ARG A 28 5.56 30.46 7.18
CA ARG A 28 4.91 29.22 6.73
C ARG A 28 3.90 28.70 7.77
N TRP A 29 4.27 28.70 9.05
CA TRP A 29 3.34 28.33 10.13
C TRP A 29 2.15 29.28 10.21
N LEU A 30 2.36 30.59 10.05
CA LEU A 30 1.30 31.59 10.05
C LEU A 30 0.30 31.33 8.91
N LYS A 31 0.80 31.06 7.70
CA LYS A 31 0.00 30.73 6.52
C LYS A 31 -0.80 29.45 6.73
N ASN A 32 -0.15 28.36 7.15
CA ASN A 32 -0.84 27.10 7.44
C ASN A 32 -1.93 27.29 8.50
N TYR A 33 -1.66 28.06 9.56
CA TYR A 33 -2.64 28.36 10.59
C TYR A 33 -3.85 29.14 10.05
N GLN A 34 -3.64 30.11 9.17
CA GLN A 34 -4.73 30.89 8.57
C GLN A 34 -5.61 30.03 7.65
N GLU A 35 -5.00 29.12 6.88
CA GLU A 35 -5.73 28.28 5.92
C GLU A 35 -6.45 27.10 6.57
N SER A 36 -5.84 26.46 7.58
CA SER A 36 -6.28 25.16 8.11
C SER A 36 -6.40 25.12 9.64
N GLY A 37 -6.24 26.26 10.30
CA GLY A 37 -6.38 26.42 11.73
C GLY A 37 -5.33 25.67 12.54
N ILE A 38 -5.67 25.37 13.80
CA ILE A 38 -4.82 24.58 14.70
C ILE A 38 -4.62 23.16 14.15
N LYS A 39 -5.66 22.56 13.55
CA LYS A 39 -5.59 21.20 12.99
C LYS A 39 -4.50 21.08 11.94
N GLY A 40 -4.39 22.06 11.04
CA GLY A 40 -3.34 22.14 10.03
C GLY A 40 -1.91 22.26 10.56
N LEU A 41 -1.75 22.92 11.70
CA LEU A 41 -0.44 23.06 12.36
C LEU A 41 0.01 21.74 13.01
N LEU A 42 -0.94 20.94 13.48
CA LEU A 42 -0.70 19.65 14.13
C LEU A 42 -0.56 18.50 13.12
N THR A 43 -1.13 18.64 11.92
CA THR A 43 -0.96 17.65 10.86
C THR A 43 0.44 17.74 10.28
N THR A 44 1.22 16.67 10.48
CA THR A 44 2.48 16.48 9.77
C THR A 44 2.19 15.99 8.36
N LEU A 45 2.37 16.87 7.37
CA LEU A 45 2.29 16.47 5.96
C LEU A 45 3.45 15.52 5.66
N LYS A 46 3.14 14.25 5.42
CA LYS A 46 4.11 13.31 4.85
C LYS A 46 4.21 13.60 3.36
N SER A 47 5.44 13.75 2.88
CA SER A 47 5.67 13.85 1.44
C SER A 47 5.14 12.56 0.78
N PRO A 48 4.33 12.67 -0.29
CA PRO A 48 3.97 11.50 -1.07
C PRO A 48 5.28 10.98 -1.64
N GLY A 49 5.72 9.82 -1.16
CA GLY A 49 6.95 9.18 -1.63
C GLY A 49 6.84 8.82 -3.12
N ARG A 50 7.81 8.05 -3.61
CA ARG A 50 7.78 7.55 -4.99
C ARG A 50 6.44 6.84 -5.27
N PRO A 51 5.75 7.16 -6.39
CA PRO A 51 4.52 6.46 -6.75
C PRO A 51 4.80 4.97 -6.93
N ALA A 52 3.85 4.13 -6.51
CA ALA A 52 3.97 2.69 -6.64
C ALA A 52 3.98 2.29 -8.13
N ILE A 53 4.84 1.32 -8.48
CA ILE A 53 4.92 0.77 -9.84
C ILE A 53 3.60 0.12 -10.26
N ILE A 54 2.93 -0.54 -9.31
CA ILE A 54 1.60 -1.13 -9.49
C ILE A 54 0.58 -0.15 -8.92
N SER A 55 -0.19 0.47 -9.82
CA SER A 55 -1.24 1.45 -9.49
C SER A 55 -2.40 0.78 -8.74
N LEU A 56 -3.28 1.59 -8.14
CA LEU A 56 -4.46 1.05 -7.43
C LEU A 56 -5.42 0.32 -8.37
N GLN A 57 -5.63 0.84 -9.59
CA GLN A 57 -6.51 0.23 -10.59
C GLN A 57 -6.05 -1.18 -10.96
N VAL A 58 -4.74 -1.34 -11.20
CA VAL A 58 -4.14 -2.64 -11.53
C VAL A 58 -4.30 -3.65 -10.39
N ARG A 59 -4.28 -3.18 -9.13
CA ARG A 59 -4.53 -4.06 -7.97
C ARG A 59 -5.96 -4.55 -7.93
N GLU A 60 -6.93 -3.69 -8.26
CA GLU A 60 -8.34 -4.08 -8.29
C GLU A 60 -8.63 -5.10 -9.39
N GLN A 61 -8.02 -4.93 -10.58
CA GLN A 61 -8.10 -5.94 -11.64
C GLN A 61 -7.44 -7.25 -11.19
N LEU A 62 -6.24 -7.18 -10.63
CA LEU A 62 -5.51 -8.35 -10.16
C LEU A 62 -6.29 -9.11 -9.06
N ASP A 63 -7.01 -8.40 -8.19
CA ASP A 63 -7.85 -9.03 -7.16
C ASP A 63 -9.01 -9.82 -7.79
N LYS A 64 -9.65 -9.28 -8.83
CA LYS A 64 -10.72 -9.99 -9.57
C LYS A 64 -10.20 -11.29 -10.21
N GLU A 65 -9.08 -11.20 -10.90
CA GLU A 65 -8.42 -12.36 -11.55
C GLU A 65 -8.00 -13.43 -10.52
N LEU A 66 -7.54 -13.01 -9.34
CA LEU A 66 -7.20 -13.92 -8.24
C LEU A 66 -8.41 -14.65 -7.65
N GLN A 67 -9.60 -14.04 -7.70
CA GLN A 67 -10.84 -14.67 -7.24
C GLN A 67 -11.37 -15.71 -8.23
N GLU A 68 -11.04 -15.58 -9.52
CA GLU A 68 -11.50 -16.48 -10.57
C GLU A 68 -11.02 -17.93 -10.35
N SER A 69 -11.74 -18.91 -10.92
CA SER A 69 -11.52 -20.34 -10.64
C SER A 69 -10.20 -20.87 -11.16
N GLU A 70 -9.67 -20.28 -12.24
CA GLU A 70 -8.41 -20.68 -12.86
C GLU A 70 -7.16 -20.00 -12.25
N GLY A 71 -7.35 -19.21 -11.17
CA GLY A 71 -6.38 -18.25 -10.63
C GLY A 71 -4.91 -18.69 -10.60
N PHE A 72 -4.02 -17.69 -10.58
CA PHE A 72 -2.57 -17.88 -10.79
C PHE A 72 -1.92 -18.96 -9.92
N LYS A 73 -1.11 -19.81 -10.57
CA LYS A 73 -0.32 -20.88 -9.94
C LYS A 73 1.02 -20.35 -9.41
N SER A 74 1.54 -19.27 -9.99
CA SER A 74 2.83 -18.68 -9.61
C SER A 74 2.88 -17.15 -9.75
N TYR A 75 3.78 -16.52 -9.00
CA TYR A 75 4.06 -15.09 -9.13
C TYR A 75 4.70 -14.71 -10.48
N GLU A 76 5.34 -15.65 -11.19
CA GLU A 76 5.84 -15.41 -12.56
C GLU A 76 4.70 -15.32 -13.59
N GLU A 77 3.61 -16.07 -13.39
CA GLU A 77 2.40 -15.94 -14.24
C GLU A 77 1.78 -14.56 -14.05
N ILE A 78 1.70 -14.09 -12.80
CA ILE A 78 1.22 -12.72 -12.48
C ILE A 78 2.11 -11.67 -13.14
N ARG A 79 3.44 -11.85 -13.11
CA ARG A 79 4.38 -10.94 -13.77
C ARG A 79 4.16 -10.90 -15.29
N THR A 80 3.91 -12.05 -15.91
CA THR A 80 3.65 -12.16 -17.34
C THR A 80 2.30 -11.52 -17.70
N TRP A 81 1.28 -11.75 -16.89
CA TRP A 81 -0.04 -11.14 -17.03
C TRP A 81 0.04 -9.61 -16.90
N LEU A 82 0.75 -9.09 -15.90
CA LEU A 82 0.98 -7.65 -15.70
C LEU A 82 1.67 -7.00 -16.92
N LYS A 83 2.60 -7.73 -17.55
CA LYS A 83 3.27 -7.26 -18.76
C LYS A 83 2.35 -7.32 -19.99
N ALA A 84 1.47 -8.32 -20.09
CA ALA A 84 0.59 -8.53 -21.23
C ALA A 84 -0.63 -7.58 -21.23
N VAL A 85 -1.26 -7.39 -20.06
CA VAL A 85 -2.51 -6.62 -19.94
C VAL A 85 -2.22 -5.13 -19.72
N GLU A 86 -1.33 -4.83 -18.78
CA GLU A 86 -1.09 -3.45 -18.32
C GLU A 86 0.22 -2.86 -18.86
N GLY A 87 1.06 -3.67 -19.53
CA GLY A 87 2.36 -3.23 -20.05
C GLY A 87 3.39 -2.90 -18.97
N ILE A 88 3.13 -3.28 -17.71
CA ILE A 88 3.99 -2.91 -16.57
C ILE A 88 5.08 -3.96 -16.38
N GLU A 89 6.34 -3.57 -16.59
CA GLU A 89 7.48 -4.43 -16.30
C GLU A 89 7.86 -4.35 -14.81
N ALA A 90 7.17 -5.15 -14.00
CA ALA A 90 7.46 -5.29 -12.58
C ALA A 90 8.51 -6.39 -12.32
N SER A 91 9.38 -6.16 -11.33
CA SER A 91 10.26 -7.20 -10.78
C SER A 91 9.47 -8.22 -9.97
N TYR A 92 9.90 -9.49 -9.96
CA TYR A 92 9.34 -10.54 -9.12
C TYR A 92 9.14 -10.10 -7.66
N LYS A 93 10.13 -9.40 -7.07
CA LYS A 93 10.04 -8.90 -5.70
C LYS A 93 8.86 -7.96 -5.51
N VAL A 94 8.65 -7.05 -6.46
CA VAL A 94 7.53 -6.08 -6.42
C VAL A 94 6.20 -6.79 -6.54
N VAL A 95 6.11 -7.79 -7.43
CA VAL A 95 4.90 -8.61 -7.59
C VAL A 95 4.60 -9.39 -6.31
N HIS A 96 5.58 -10.11 -5.77
CA HIS A 96 5.44 -10.86 -4.51
C HIS A 96 5.04 -9.93 -3.35
N ASP A 97 5.73 -8.81 -3.18
CA ASP A 97 5.46 -7.90 -2.06
C ASP A 97 4.07 -7.27 -2.17
N THR A 98 3.64 -6.93 -3.39
CA THR A 98 2.32 -6.37 -3.64
C THR A 98 1.22 -7.39 -3.38
N VAL A 99 1.31 -8.59 -3.98
CA VAL A 99 0.28 -9.62 -3.86
C VAL A 99 0.20 -10.18 -2.44
N ARG A 100 1.35 -10.50 -1.84
CA ARG A 100 1.39 -11.16 -0.52
C ARG A 100 1.18 -10.20 0.64
N TYR A 101 1.83 -9.03 0.65
CA TYR A 101 1.79 -8.14 1.82
C TYR A 101 0.77 -7.01 1.67
N GLN A 102 0.60 -6.44 0.48
CA GLN A 102 -0.33 -5.32 0.29
C GLN A 102 -1.75 -5.80 0.05
N MET A 103 -1.94 -6.78 -0.82
CA MET A 103 -3.26 -7.36 -1.15
C MET A 103 -3.65 -8.50 -0.20
N LYS A 104 -2.69 -9.08 0.54
CA LYS A 104 -2.88 -10.25 1.42
C LYS A 104 -3.55 -11.43 0.73
N ALA A 105 -3.42 -11.51 -0.60
CA ALA A 105 -3.99 -12.58 -1.39
C ALA A 105 -3.14 -13.85 -1.26
N LYS A 106 -3.80 -15.00 -1.23
CA LYS A 106 -3.16 -16.31 -1.23
C LYS A 106 -3.38 -16.96 -2.57
N LEU A 107 -2.29 -17.37 -3.22
CA LEU A 107 -2.38 -18.14 -4.46
C LEU A 107 -3.13 -19.45 -4.20
N LYS A 108 -4.03 -19.83 -5.12
CA LYS A 108 -4.77 -21.10 -5.07
C LYS A 108 -3.89 -22.25 -5.56
N VAL A 109 -2.76 -22.47 -4.88
CA VAL A 109 -1.83 -23.54 -5.22
C VAL A 109 -2.17 -24.79 -4.40
N PRO A 110 -2.25 -25.98 -5.03
CA PRO A 110 -2.40 -27.22 -4.29
C PRO A 110 -1.23 -27.40 -3.32
N ARG A 111 -1.52 -27.96 -2.15
CA ARG A 111 -0.47 -28.29 -1.18
C ARG A 111 0.48 -29.30 -1.83
N ALA A 112 1.79 -29.10 -1.69
CA ALA A 112 2.77 -30.08 -2.15
C ALA A 112 2.49 -31.44 -1.49
N VAL A 113 2.40 -32.47 -2.32
CA VAL A 113 2.13 -33.85 -1.89
C VAL A 113 3.43 -34.63 -1.78
N GLY A 114 3.50 -35.58 -0.85
CA GLY A 114 4.69 -36.42 -0.66
C GLY A 114 4.94 -37.35 -1.85
N ILE A 115 6.16 -37.84 -2.01
CA ILE A 115 6.54 -38.72 -3.16
C ILE A 115 5.71 -40.01 -3.21
N LYS A 116 5.23 -40.50 -2.06
CA LYS A 116 4.37 -41.70 -1.94
C LYS A 116 2.88 -41.40 -2.12
N TYR A 117 2.53 -40.18 -2.50
CA TYR A 117 1.14 -39.78 -2.68
C TYR A 117 0.63 -40.29 -4.02
N ASP A 118 -0.46 -41.04 -3.97
CA ASP A 118 -1.15 -41.56 -5.13
C ASP A 118 -2.49 -40.82 -5.29
N SER A 119 -2.60 -40.03 -6.36
CA SER A 119 -3.81 -39.27 -6.66
C SER A 119 -4.99 -40.15 -7.05
N GLU A 120 -4.72 -41.32 -7.63
CA GLU A 120 -5.72 -42.25 -8.11
C GLU A 120 -6.37 -42.96 -6.93
N ALA A 121 -5.56 -43.44 -5.98
CA ALA A 121 -6.00 -44.02 -4.71
C ALA A 121 -6.82 -43.04 -3.84
N GLU A 122 -6.49 -41.75 -3.80
CA GLU A 122 -7.32 -40.76 -3.09
C GLU A 122 -8.70 -40.58 -3.74
N SER A 123 -8.74 -40.57 -5.08
CA SER A 123 -9.99 -40.42 -5.83
C SER A 123 -10.91 -41.63 -5.64
N GLU A 124 -10.34 -42.84 -5.57
CA GLU A 124 -11.05 -44.09 -5.30
C GLU A 124 -11.55 -44.14 -3.85
N PHE A 125 -10.71 -43.77 -2.88
CA PHE A 125 -11.11 -43.67 -1.48
C PHE A 125 -12.31 -42.72 -1.33
N LYS A 126 -12.23 -41.50 -1.87
CA LYS A 126 -13.34 -40.51 -1.81
C LYS A 126 -14.65 -41.01 -2.42
N LYS A 127 -14.61 -41.85 -3.45
CA LYS A 127 -15.80 -42.44 -4.08
C LYS A 127 -16.38 -43.60 -3.27
N ASN A 128 -15.52 -44.36 -2.59
CA ASN A 128 -15.89 -45.58 -1.86
C ASN A 128 -16.18 -45.37 -0.37
N CYS A 129 -15.92 -44.19 0.19
CA CYS A 129 -16.35 -43.82 1.54
C CYS A 129 -17.88 -43.69 1.61
N HIS A 130 -18.60 -44.80 1.83
CA HIS A 130 -20.00 -44.75 2.26
C HIS A 130 -20.04 -44.35 3.74
N ASN A 131 -20.74 -43.25 4.05
CA ASN A 131 -20.84 -42.69 5.39
C ASN A 131 -21.83 -43.56 6.21
N THR A 132 -21.34 -44.51 7.00
CA THR A 132 -22.11 -45.22 8.03
C THR A 132 -22.31 -44.37 9.27
#